data_AF-A0A517IUZ5-F1
#
_entry.id   AF-A0A517IUZ5-F1
#
_cell.length_a   1.000
_cell.length_b   1.000
_cell.length_c   1.000
_cell.angle_alpha   90.00
_cell.angle_beta   90.00
_cell.angle_gamma   90.00
#
_symmetry.space_group_name_H-M   'P 1'
#
loop_
_entity.id
_entity.type
_entity.pdbx_description
1 polymer ?
#
loop_
_entity_poly.entity_id
_entity_poly.type
_entity_poly.pdbx_seq_one_letter_code
_entity_poly.pdbx_strand_id
1 'polypeptide(L)'
;MGLGKTVSTLTAFSELQLLDTKKMLVIAPKQVAKDTWVDEVDKWNHLNHLKVSLVLGTPKERNDALNTEADIYVTNKENTKWLCDQYKKEWPFDMVVIDELSTFKSPKSQRFKSIKKKLPLINRFIGLTGTPSPNSLQDLWAQVYLIDRGERLESSFSRYRERYFKPTHQVSEHIFKWEL
;
A
#
# COMPACT_ATOMS: atom_id res chain seq x y z
N MET A 1 -12.30 2.01 -14.42
CA MET A 1 -12.19 3.40 -14.95
C MET A 1 -10.72 3.74 -15.11
N GLY A 2 -10.27 3.83 -16.37
CA GLY A 2 -8.87 4.03 -16.77
C GLY A 2 -8.47 5.50 -16.79
N LEU A 3 -8.41 6.14 -15.61
CA LEU A 3 -7.94 7.54 -15.47
C LEU A 3 -6.40 7.66 -15.52
N GLY A 4 -5.69 6.64 -16.00
CA GLY A 4 -4.23 6.66 -16.13
C GLY A 4 -3.44 6.62 -14.82
N LYS A 5 -4.03 6.16 -13.70
CA LYS A 5 -3.34 6.08 -12.40
C LYS A 5 -2.06 5.23 -12.47
N THR A 6 -2.15 4.06 -13.11
CA THR A 6 -1.03 3.12 -13.24
C THR A 6 0.09 3.72 -14.08
N VAL A 7 -0.19 4.17 -15.31
CA VAL A 7 0.81 4.82 -16.18
C VAL A 7 1.42 6.08 -15.55
N SER A 8 0.63 6.89 -14.84
CA SER A 8 1.17 8.08 -14.15
C SER A 8 2.14 7.68 -13.03
N THR A 9 1.81 6.62 -12.29
CA THR A 9 2.69 6.09 -11.23
C THR A 9 3.98 5.50 -11.81
N LEU A 10 3.87 4.72 -12.88
CA LEU A 10 5.03 4.15 -13.58
C LEU A 10 5.93 5.24 -14.17
N THR A 11 5.34 6.27 -14.78
CA THR A 11 6.08 7.41 -15.34
C THR A 11 6.80 8.17 -14.23
N ALA A 12 6.13 8.45 -13.11
CA ALA A 12 6.77 9.07 -11.95
C ALA A 12 7.92 8.20 -11.39
N PHE A 13 7.72 6.88 -11.31
CA PHE A 13 8.77 5.97 -10.86
C PHE A 13 9.99 5.98 -11.79
N SER A 14 9.79 5.93 -13.11
CA SER A 14 10.88 5.98 -14.11
C SER A 14 11.73 7.25 -13.97
N GLU A 15 11.11 8.42 -13.81
CA GLU A 15 11.83 9.68 -13.56
C GLU A 15 12.59 9.66 -12.22
N LEU A 16 12.00 9.05 -11.18
CA LEU A 16 12.61 8.94 -9.85
C LEU A 16 13.76 7.91 -9.79
N GLN A 17 13.84 6.97 -10.74
CA GLN A 17 14.99 6.06 -10.87
C GLN A 17 16.28 6.80 -11.21
N LEU A 18 16.18 7.94 -11.89
CA LEU A 18 17.33 8.81 -12.19
C LEU A 18 17.86 9.55 -10.95
N LEU A 19 17.12 9.50 -9.84
CA LEU A 19 17.46 10.15 -8.58
C LEU A 19 17.86 9.09 -7.52
N ASP A 20 16.88 8.65 -6.73
CA ASP A 20 17.11 7.92 -5.49
C ASP A 20 16.20 6.69 -5.31
N THR A 21 15.32 6.40 -6.27
CA THR A 21 14.30 5.38 -6.12
C THR A 21 14.58 4.22 -7.06
N LYS A 22 15.23 3.16 -6.58
CA LYS A 22 15.66 2.05 -7.44
C LYS A 22 14.62 0.94 -7.55
N LYS A 23 13.97 0.60 -6.42
CA LYS A 23 13.02 -0.52 -6.36
C LYS A 23 11.64 -0.07 -5.86
N MET A 24 10.61 -0.44 -6.62
CA MET A 24 9.21 -0.22 -6.27
C MET A 24 8.53 -1.54 -5.92
N LEU A 25 7.79 -1.56 -4.80
CA LEU A 25 6.85 -2.61 -4.47
C LEU A 25 5.43 -2.13 -4.75
N VAL A 26 4.68 -2.91 -5.53
CA VAL A 26 3.26 -2.71 -5.78
C VAL A 26 2.48 -3.80 -5.05
N ILE A 27 1.49 -3.39 -4.25
CA ILE A 27 0.53 -4.28 -3.60
C ILE A 27 -0.85 -3.99 -4.20
N ALA A 28 -1.41 -4.94 -4.94
CA ALA A 28 -2.66 -4.75 -5.67
C ALA A 28 -3.68 -5.89 -5.45
N PRO A 29 -4.95 -5.74 -5.85
CA PRO A 29 -5.87 -6.88 -5.97
C PRO A 29 -5.30 -7.96 -6.90
N LYS A 30 -5.57 -9.23 -6.62
CA LYS A 30 -4.94 -10.38 -7.31
C LYS A 30 -4.97 -10.28 -8.85
N GLN A 31 -6.08 -9.87 -9.45
CA GLN A 31 -6.18 -9.75 -10.91
C GLN A 31 -5.32 -8.60 -11.45
N VAL A 32 -5.36 -7.44 -10.79
CA VAL A 32 -4.57 -6.25 -11.15
C VAL A 32 -3.08 -6.52 -11.00
N ALA A 33 -2.70 -7.24 -9.93
CA ALA A 33 -1.34 -7.66 -9.68
C ALA A 33 -0.79 -8.61 -10.75
N LYS A 34 -1.67 -9.41 -11.38
CA LYS A 34 -1.27 -10.43 -12.34
C LYS A 34 -1.03 -9.85 -13.74
N ASP A 35 -1.93 -8.97 -14.19
CA ASP A 35 -1.97 -8.57 -15.59
C ASP A 35 -1.69 -7.06 -15.75
N THR A 36 -2.44 -6.19 -15.03
CA THR A 36 -2.50 -4.75 -15.31
C THR A 36 -1.16 -4.01 -15.26
N TRP A 37 -0.29 -4.30 -14.29
CA TRP A 37 0.98 -3.57 -14.15
C TRP A 37 2.00 -3.96 -15.22
N VAL A 38 1.98 -5.22 -15.67
CA VAL A 38 2.83 -5.71 -16.77
C VAL A 38 2.31 -5.14 -18.08
N ASP A 39 1.01 -5.25 -18.33
CA ASP A 39 0.37 -4.73 -19.54
C ASP A 39 0.60 -3.23 -19.73
N GLU A 40 0.54 -2.43 -18.65
CA GLU A 40 0.82 -0.99 -18.74
C GLU A 40 2.31 -0.72 -18.98
N VAL A 41 3.25 -1.50 -18.44
CA VAL A 41 4.68 -1.31 -18.77
C VAL A 41 4.92 -1.60 -20.26
N ASP A 42 4.40 -2.71 -20.78
CA ASP A 42 4.61 -3.14 -22.17
C ASP A 42 3.91 -2.26 -23.20
N LYS A 43 2.80 -1.61 -22.81
CA LYS A 43 1.99 -0.78 -23.69
C LYS A 43 2.64 0.56 -24.02
N TRP A 44 3.45 1.13 -23.13
CA TRP A 44 3.98 2.48 -23.28
C TRP A 44 5.48 2.45 -23.57
N ASN A 45 5.87 2.87 -24.78
CA ASN A 45 7.26 2.82 -25.25
C ASN A 45 8.30 3.42 -24.29
N HIS A 46 7.95 4.51 -23.59
CA HIS A 46 8.87 5.15 -22.64
C HIS A 46 9.07 4.35 -21.35
N LEU A 47 8.23 3.36 -21.06
CA LEU A 47 8.28 2.52 -19.86
C LEU A 47 8.91 1.13 -20.12
N ASN A 48 9.10 0.72 -21.37
CA ASN A 48 9.62 -0.62 -21.75
C ASN A 48 10.99 -0.99 -21.16
N HIS A 49 11.72 -0.03 -20.57
CA HIS A 49 12.98 -0.29 -19.89
C HIS A 49 12.78 -0.86 -18.46
N LEU A 50 11.59 -0.73 -17.89
CA LEU A 50 11.26 -1.18 -16.54
C LEU A 50 11.04 -2.69 -16.51
N LYS A 51 11.72 -3.39 -15.60
CA LYS A 51 11.55 -4.82 -15.39
C LYS A 51 10.56 -5.08 -14.26
N VAL A 52 9.54 -5.89 -14.55
CA VAL A 52 8.51 -6.28 -13.59
C VAL A 52 8.70 -7.74 -13.14
N SER A 53 8.73 -7.97 -11.83
CA SER A 53 8.74 -9.29 -11.21
C SER A 53 7.43 -9.54 -10.46
N LEU A 54 6.73 -10.63 -10.83
CA LEU A 54 5.45 -11.02 -10.22
C LEU A 54 5.69 -11.91 -8.98
N VAL A 55 5.55 -11.33 -7.80
CA VAL A 55 5.67 -12.02 -6.50
C VAL A 55 4.31 -12.65 -6.14
N LEU A 56 3.90 -13.62 -6.95
CA LEU A 56 2.63 -14.34 -6.87
C LEU A 56 2.86 -15.86 -6.83
N GLY A 57 1.78 -16.63 -6.64
CA GLY A 57 1.85 -18.10 -6.62
C GLY A 57 2.25 -18.69 -5.27
N THR A 58 2.88 -19.86 -5.32
CA THR A 58 3.35 -20.65 -4.19
C THR A 58 4.48 -19.94 -3.42
N PRO A 59 4.80 -20.35 -2.18
CA PRO A 59 5.95 -19.80 -1.44
C PRO A 59 7.27 -19.87 -2.22
N LYS A 60 7.50 -20.94 -2.98
CA LYS A 60 8.72 -21.10 -3.78
C LYS A 60 8.77 -20.07 -4.91
N GLU A 61 7.73 -20.00 -5.73
CA GLU A 61 7.65 -19.03 -6.84
C GLU A 61 7.81 -17.58 -6.35
N ARG A 62 7.19 -17.25 -5.21
CA ARG A 62 7.33 -15.90 -4.62
C ARG A 62 8.76 -15.61 -4.17
N ASN A 63 9.46 -16.58 -3.59
CA ASN A 63 10.88 -16.40 -3.21
C ASN A 63 11.77 -16.25 -4.45
N ASP A 64 11.55 -17.06 -5.48
CA ASP A 64 12.32 -17.00 -6.72
C ASP A 64 12.11 -15.64 -7.43
N ALA A 65 10.86 -15.13 -7.44
CA ALA A 65 10.52 -13.81 -7.96
C ALA A 65 11.20 -12.67 -7.18
N LEU A 66 11.29 -12.78 -5.84
CA LEU A 66 11.99 -11.80 -5.00
C LEU A 66 13.51 -11.78 -5.21
N ASN A 67 14.10 -12.91 -5.61
CA ASN A 67 15.53 -13.02 -5.92
C ASN A 67 15.86 -12.61 -7.35
N THR A 68 14.86 -12.46 -8.22
CA THR A 68 15.04 -11.94 -9.57
C THR A 68 15.33 -10.44 -9.53
N GLU A 69 16.32 -9.98 -10.29
CA GLU A 69 16.63 -8.55 -10.41
C GLU A 69 15.56 -7.85 -11.27
N ALA A 70 14.79 -6.98 -10.63
CA ALA A 70 13.72 -6.20 -11.26
C ALA A 70 13.64 -4.81 -10.61
N ASP A 71 13.02 -3.88 -11.34
CA ASP A 71 12.75 -2.52 -10.87
C ASP A 71 11.45 -2.49 -10.07
N ILE A 72 10.47 -3.28 -10.50
CA ILE A 72 9.12 -3.31 -9.95
C ILE A 72 8.79 -4.72 -9.50
N TYR A 73 8.35 -4.86 -8.26
CA TYR A 73 7.88 -6.12 -7.70
C TYR A 73 6.39 -6.00 -7.40
N VAL A 74 5.58 -6.88 -7.98
CA VAL A 74 4.12 -6.80 -7.86
C VAL A 74 3.62 -7.99 -7.05
N THR A 75 2.84 -7.73 -6.00
CA THR A 75 2.23 -8.78 -5.19
C THR A 75 0.76 -8.47 -4.89
N ASN A 76 0.06 -9.46 -4.35
CA ASN A 76 -1.31 -9.27 -3.89
C ASN A 76 -1.37 -8.83 -2.42
N LYS A 77 -2.48 -8.22 -2.03
CA LYS A 77 -2.73 -7.75 -0.64
C LYS A 77 -2.74 -8.88 0.41
N GLU A 78 -3.02 -10.12 0.01
CA GLU A 78 -3.01 -11.29 0.89
C GLU A 78 -1.57 -11.66 1.30
N ASN A 79 -0.60 -11.43 0.42
CA ASN A 79 0.82 -11.72 0.64
C ASN A 79 1.56 -10.66 1.47
N THR A 80 0.95 -9.50 1.76
CA THR A 80 1.62 -8.37 2.42
C THR A 80 2.31 -8.76 3.72
N LYS A 81 1.63 -9.55 4.58
CA LYS A 81 2.23 -10.00 5.85
C LYS A 81 3.46 -10.87 5.60
N TRP A 82 3.32 -11.89 4.76
CA TRP A 82 4.40 -12.81 4.44
C TRP A 82 5.63 -12.06 3.89
N LEU A 83 5.42 -11.13 2.95
CA LEU A 83 6.50 -10.34 2.35
C LEU A 83 7.19 -9.45 3.38
N CYS A 84 6.43 -8.79 4.25
CA CYS A 84 6.99 -8.00 5.34
C CYS A 84 7.81 -8.85 6.33
N ASP A 85 7.37 -10.08 6.59
CA ASP A 85 8.05 -11.00 7.49
C ASP A 85 9.37 -11.52 6.88
N GLN A 86 9.47 -11.66 5.55
CA GLN A 86 10.74 -12.01 4.87
C GLN A 86 11.81 -10.93 5.11
N TYR A 87 11.47 -9.66 4.89
CA TYR A 87 12.44 -8.55 4.89
C TYR A 87 12.55 -7.81 6.23
N LYS A 88 12.71 -8.52 7.36
CA LYS A 88 12.69 -7.98 8.75
C LYS A 88 13.10 -6.50 8.89
N LYS A 89 14.40 -6.19 8.87
CA LYS A 89 14.92 -4.81 8.81
C LYS A 89 15.54 -4.46 7.46
N GLU A 90 15.82 -5.47 6.65
CA GLU A 90 16.47 -5.36 5.34
C GLU A 90 15.43 -5.13 4.26
N TRP A 91 14.66 -4.05 4.40
CA TRP A 91 13.61 -3.70 3.44
C TRP A 91 14.25 -3.13 2.16
N PRO A 92 14.06 -3.77 0.98
CA PRO A 92 14.78 -3.40 -0.22
C PRO A 92 14.02 -2.41 -1.13
N PHE A 93 12.81 -2.00 -0.76
CA PHE A 93 11.94 -1.20 -1.63
C PHE A 93 11.90 0.26 -1.19
N ASP A 94 12.42 1.16 -2.04
CA ASP A 94 12.45 2.60 -1.80
C ASP A 94 11.05 3.22 -1.89
N MET A 95 10.26 2.72 -2.85
CA MET A 95 8.89 3.13 -3.10
C MET A 95 7.91 1.98 -2.84
N VAL A 96 6.80 2.29 -2.16
CA VAL A 96 5.68 1.37 -2.01
C VAL A 96 4.41 2.00 -2.58
N VAL A 97 3.77 1.26 -3.48
CA VAL A 97 2.46 1.60 -4.04
C VAL A 97 1.44 0.59 -3.54
N ILE A 98 0.33 1.09 -2.97
CA ILE A 98 -0.84 0.26 -2.69
C ILE A 98 -1.92 0.63 -3.70
N ASP A 99 -2.21 -0.29 -4.62
CA ASP A 99 -3.34 -0.19 -5.52
C ASP A 99 -4.60 -0.72 -4.84
N GLU A 100 -5.67 0.04 -4.97
CA GLU A 100 -6.87 -0.04 -4.15
C GLU A 100 -6.58 0.10 -2.64
N LEU A 101 -6.04 1.26 -2.25
CA LEU A 101 -5.69 1.62 -0.86
C LEU A 101 -6.86 1.45 0.12
N SER A 102 -8.11 1.58 -0.35
CA SER A 102 -9.31 1.35 0.47
C SER A 102 -9.33 -0.05 1.10
N THR A 103 -8.63 -1.03 0.51
CA THR A 103 -8.43 -2.34 1.13
C THR A 103 -7.66 -2.26 2.46
N PHE A 104 -6.80 -1.27 2.68
CA PHE A 104 -6.04 -1.09 3.93
C PHE A 104 -6.77 -0.28 5.01
N LYS A 105 -8.08 -0.03 4.87
CA LYS A 105 -8.88 0.81 5.78
C LYS A 105 -8.96 0.38 7.25
N SER A 106 -8.65 -0.87 7.58
CA SER A 106 -8.77 -1.38 8.96
C SER A 106 -7.43 -1.35 9.72
N PRO A 107 -7.30 -0.53 10.79
CA PRO A 107 -6.11 -0.45 11.65
C PRO A 107 -5.78 -1.78 12.36
N LYS A 108 -6.80 -2.62 12.56
CA LYS A 108 -6.67 -3.90 13.28
C LYS A 108 -6.12 -5.01 12.41
N SER A 109 -6.19 -4.86 11.08
CA SER A 109 -5.82 -5.89 10.11
C SER A 109 -4.31 -6.21 10.15
N GLN A 110 -3.97 -7.48 9.89
CA GLN A 110 -2.58 -7.92 9.86
C GLN A 110 -1.79 -7.21 8.74
N ARG A 111 -2.38 -7.04 7.56
CA ARG A 111 -1.77 -6.31 6.43
C ARG A 111 -1.38 -4.88 6.81
N PHE A 112 -2.27 -4.13 7.46
CA PHE A 112 -1.98 -2.76 7.89
C PHE A 112 -0.85 -2.74 8.93
N LYS A 113 -0.93 -3.60 9.94
CA LYS A 113 0.10 -3.69 10.98
C LYS A 113 1.47 -4.08 10.42
N SER A 114 1.51 -4.99 9.45
CA SER A 114 2.75 -5.41 8.79
C SER A 114 3.38 -4.26 8.01
N ILE A 115 2.62 -3.58 7.14
CA ILE A 115 3.19 -2.49 6.33
C ILE A 115 3.51 -1.24 7.17
N LYS A 116 2.69 -0.93 8.19
CA LYS A 116 2.95 0.16 9.14
C LYS A 116 4.33 0.05 9.79
N LYS A 117 4.78 -1.16 10.12
CA LYS A 117 6.11 -1.40 10.70
C LYS A 117 7.25 -1.13 9.72
N LYS A 118 6.98 -1.17 8.41
CA LYS A 118 7.97 -0.91 7.36
C LYS A 118 8.04 0.55 6.95
N LEU A 119 7.03 1.37 7.28
CA LEU A 119 7.01 2.79 6.92
C LEU A 119 8.33 3.54 7.24
N PRO A 120 9.00 3.34 8.39
CA PRO A 120 10.27 4.03 8.65
C PRO A 120 11.39 3.70 7.65
N LEU A 121 11.29 2.59 6.93
CA LEU A 121 12.26 2.11 5.94
C LEU A 121 11.84 2.45 4.50
N ILE A 122 10.68 3.10 4.31
CA ILE A 122 10.12 3.45 3.01
C ILE A 122 10.33 4.95 2.80
N ASN A 123 10.98 5.30 1.69
CA ASN A 123 11.24 6.69 1.31
C ASN A 123 10.00 7.32 0.65
N ARG A 124 9.29 6.56 -0.18
CA ARG A 124 8.13 7.05 -0.94
C ARG A 124 6.94 6.11 -0.80
N PHE A 125 5.76 6.67 -0.54
CA PHE A 125 4.53 5.90 -0.40
C PHE A 125 3.43 6.50 -1.26
N ILE A 126 2.80 5.68 -2.11
CA ILE A 126 1.70 6.10 -2.98
C ILE A 126 0.49 5.21 -2.71
N GLY A 127 -0.65 5.83 -2.45
CA GLY A 127 -1.94 5.14 -2.36
C GLY A 127 -2.80 5.42 -3.58
N LEU A 128 -3.13 4.39 -4.36
CA LEU A 128 -4.06 4.52 -5.48
C LEU A 128 -5.42 3.98 -5.05
N THR A 129 -6.48 4.78 -5.23
CA THR A 129 -7.84 4.30 -5.06
C THR A 129 -8.77 5.10 -5.95
N GLY A 130 -9.74 4.44 -6.59
CA GLY A 130 -10.80 5.13 -7.34
C GLY A 130 -11.87 5.71 -6.43
N THR A 131 -12.03 5.13 -5.25
CA THR A 131 -13.00 5.54 -4.26
C THR A 131 -12.42 5.25 -2.87
N PRO A 132 -11.98 6.27 -2.11
CA PRO A 132 -11.95 6.11 -0.68
C PRO A 132 -13.43 6.00 -0.28
N SER A 133 -14.00 4.80 -0.33
CA SER A 133 -15.37 4.51 0.13
C SER A 133 -15.27 3.91 1.52
N PRO A 134 -14.99 4.74 2.54
CA PRO A 134 -15.07 4.29 3.91
C PRO A 134 -16.53 3.91 4.23
N ASN A 135 -16.74 2.82 4.97
CA ASN A 135 -18.08 2.52 5.50
C ASN A 135 -18.47 3.53 6.60
N SER A 136 -17.48 4.21 7.17
CA SER A 136 -17.58 5.30 8.14
C SER A 136 -16.29 6.11 8.05
N LEU A 137 -16.31 7.43 8.27
CA LEU A 137 -15.10 8.26 8.24
C LEU A 137 -13.94 7.73 9.11
N GLN A 138 -14.24 6.89 10.11
CA GLN A 138 -13.24 6.13 10.86
C GLN A 138 -12.27 5.31 9.98
N ASP A 139 -12.74 4.76 8.86
CA ASP A 139 -11.97 3.97 7.89
C ASP A 139 -10.92 4.82 7.11
N LEU A 140 -10.96 6.15 7.21
CA LEU A 140 -9.98 7.04 6.57
C LEU A 140 -8.64 7.03 7.32
N TRP A 141 -8.66 6.85 8.64
CA TRP A 141 -7.46 6.97 9.47
C TRP A 141 -6.33 6.07 8.98
N ALA A 142 -6.62 4.79 8.74
CA ALA A 142 -5.60 3.84 8.35
C ALA A 142 -4.97 4.23 7.00
N GLN A 143 -5.78 4.69 6.05
CA GLN A 143 -5.31 5.07 4.71
C GLN A 143 -4.39 6.28 4.80
N VAL A 144 -4.81 7.34 5.50
CA VAL A 144 -4.02 8.57 5.66
C VAL A 144 -2.76 8.31 6.48
N TYR A 145 -2.86 7.50 7.55
CA TYR A 145 -1.72 7.15 8.38
C TYR A 145 -0.59 6.45 7.60
N LEU A 146 -0.91 5.61 6.61
CA LEU A 146 0.12 4.99 5.78
C LEU A 146 0.88 6.01 4.91
N ILE A 147 0.24 7.15 4.59
CA ILE A 147 0.80 8.21 3.74
C ILE A 147 1.61 9.21 4.58
N ASP A 148 1.03 9.74 5.66
CA ASP A 148 1.60 10.87 6.42
C ASP A 148 2.04 10.54 7.85
N ARG A 149 1.92 9.27 8.25
CA ARG A 149 2.32 8.75 9.58
C ARG A 149 1.60 9.42 10.75
N GLY A 150 0.41 9.96 10.54
CA GLY A 150 -0.45 10.53 11.58
C GLY A 150 -0.30 12.04 11.77
N GLU A 151 0.27 12.74 10.79
CA GLU A 151 0.39 14.20 10.80
C GLU A 151 -0.99 14.89 10.78
N ARG A 152 -1.90 14.45 9.91
CA ARG A 152 -3.24 15.07 9.78
C ARG A 152 -4.28 14.47 10.71
N LEU A 153 -4.32 13.14 10.81
CA LEU A 153 -5.40 12.40 11.49
C LEU A 153 -4.94 11.73 12.78
N GLU A 154 -4.00 12.32 13.50
CA GLU A 154 -3.42 11.78 14.75
C GLU A 154 -2.54 10.53 14.58
N SER A 155 -1.58 10.39 15.48
CA SER A 155 -0.63 9.28 15.52
C SER A 155 -1.26 7.94 15.97
N SER A 156 -2.45 7.98 16.58
CA SER A 156 -3.18 6.80 17.03
C SER A 156 -4.66 6.85 16.67
N PHE A 157 -5.24 5.69 16.36
CA PHE A 157 -6.65 5.57 16.01
C PHE A 157 -7.58 5.96 17.17
N SER A 158 -7.15 5.75 18.42
CA SER A 158 -7.94 6.18 19.60
C SER A 158 -8.00 7.71 19.68
N ARG A 159 -6.86 8.41 19.56
CA ARG A 159 -6.83 9.88 19.54
C ARG A 159 -7.63 10.45 18.38
N TYR A 160 -7.54 9.83 17.22
CA TYR A 160 -8.36 10.21 16.07
C TYR A 160 -9.86 10.13 16.38
N ARG A 161 -10.31 9.02 17.01
CA ARG A 161 -11.72 8.88 17.42
C ARG A 161 -12.12 9.91 18.46
N GLU A 162 -11.31 10.10 19.50
CA GLU A 162 -11.57 11.06 20.58
C GLU A 162 -11.64 12.50 20.09
N ARG A 163 -10.79 12.87 19.11
CA ARG A 163 -10.72 14.25 18.59
C ARG A 163 -11.84 14.57 17.60
N TYR A 164 -12.22 13.63 16.74
CA TYR A 164 -13.08 13.90 15.58
C TYR A 164 -14.46 13.26 15.64
N PHE A 165 -14.75 12.45 16.65
CA PHE A 165 -16.04 11.75 16.77
C PHE A 165 -16.58 11.85 18.20
N LYS A 166 -17.90 11.81 18.31
CA LYS A 166 -18.63 11.77 19.57
C LYS A 166 -19.08 10.34 19.89
N PRO A 167 -18.94 9.87 21.14
CA PRO A 167 -19.51 8.61 21.56
C PRO A 167 -21.04 8.71 21.58
N THR A 168 -21.75 7.81 20.91
CA THR A 168 -23.23 7.83 20.88
C THR A 168 -23.90 6.70 21.64
N HIS A 169 -23.17 5.60 21.94
CA HIS A 169 -23.61 4.59 22.90
C HIS A 169 -22.44 4.14 23.77
N GLN A 170 -22.63 4.29 25.08
CA GLN A 170 -21.69 3.92 26.12
C GLN A 170 -22.37 2.95 27.09
N VAL A 171 -21.75 1.80 27.35
CA VAL A 171 -22.12 0.93 28.47
C VAL A 171 -20.87 0.78 29.32
N SER A 172 -20.86 1.37 30.52
CA SER A 172 -19.65 1.53 31.35
C SER A 172 -18.53 2.34 30.64
N GLU A 173 -17.24 2.16 31.00
CA GLU A 173 -16.08 2.83 30.38
C GLU A 173 -15.80 2.42 28.91
N HIS A 174 -16.71 1.70 28.25
CA HIS A 174 -16.53 1.20 26.90
C HIS A 174 -17.52 1.87 25.92
N ILE A 175 -16.95 2.51 24.90
CA ILE A 175 -17.69 3.20 23.84
C ILE A 175 -17.88 2.25 22.66
N PHE A 176 -19.14 1.95 22.33
CA PHE A 176 -19.50 0.98 21.30
C PHE A 176 -19.80 1.61 19.94
N LYS A 177 -20.19 2.89 19.91
CA LYS A 177 -20.57 3.60 18.68
C LYS A 177 -20.05 5.03 18.71
N TRP A 178 -19.56 5.48 17.56
CA TRP A 178 -18.99 6.80 17.33
C TRP A 178 -19.68 7.45 16.12
N GLU A 179 -20.08 8.70 16.25
CA GLU A 179 -20.68 9.53 15.18
C GLU A 179 -19.90 10.84 15.05
N LEU A 180 -20.11 11.60 13.97
CA LEU A 180 -19.44 12.89 13.75
C LEU A 180 -19.91 13.96 14.75
#